data_AF-A0A942YZR1-F1
#
_entry.id   AF-A0A942YZR1-F1
#
_cell.length_a   1.000
_cell.length_b   1.000
_cell.length_c   1.000
_cell.angle_alpha   90.00
_cell.angle_beta   90.00
_cell.angle_gamma   90.00
#
_symmetry.space_group_name_H-M   'P 1'
#
loop_
_entity.id
_entity.type
_entity.pdbx_description
1 polymer ?
#
loop_
_entity_poly.entity_id
_entity_poly.type
_entity_poly.pdbx_seq_one_letter_code
_entity_poly.pdbx_strand_id
1 'polypeptide(L)'
;MILRRLSIFLAALLVLTVTPLGNYSFSLNVPSVAFAASKDYQTTANLNLRTGAGTTYKVITVIPKGKQITLISKHGTWYKVSYSGKTGYVSSTYLKHGKSTSTSKPQTQTGKYSTKANLNLRTGAGTTYKVATVIPKGKQVALISKHVTWYKVNYAGKTGYVSSQYLKLLTSDNPKLTVKNGITYVDGIIVVNKRYSLPATYNPGESKATRASFNKMLADAKKKNISFQVISGFRSYDYQKNLYNRYVKKYGEAEASRFSAKAGHSEHQTGFTFDIGGPNQAHWLKESFDKTAEGKWLAANAHRYGFIMRYPKGKESVTGYMYEPWHFRYVGAERATKIYKSGKTLEGYYRFSGK
;
A
#
# COMPACT_ATOMS: atom_id res chain seq x y z
N MET A 1 7.38 -35.14 73.83
CA MET A 1 7.59 -35.92 72.59
C MET A 1 7.64 -34.93 71.42
N ILE A 2 8.82 -34.85 70.81
CA ILE A 2 9.15 -34.26 69.49
C ILE A 2 9.22 -32.73 69.34
N LEU A 3 10.46 -32.33 69.02
CA LEU A 3 11.02 -31.06 68.62
C LEU A 3 10.51 -30.54 67.26
N ARG A 4 10.62 -29.21 67.09
CA ARG A 4 11.11 -28.44 65.92
C ARG A 4 10.67 -28.92 64.52
N ARG A 5 10.15 -27.97 63.73
CA ARG A 5 10.96 -27.28 62.69
C ARG A 5 10.19 -26.14 62.03
N LEU A 6 10.70 -24.94 62.29
CA LEU A 6 10.69 -23.79 61.40
C LEU A 6 11.19 -24.23 60.01
N SER A 7 10.42 -23.96 58.94
CA SER A 7 10.88 -24.11 57.56
C SER A 7 10.69 -22.80 56.81
N ILE A 8 11.79 -22.06 56.87
CA ILE A 8 12.18 -20.97 55.97
C ILE A 8 12.15 -21.51 54.53
N PHE A 9 11.35 -20.90 53.66
CA PHE A 9 11.59 -20.98 52.21
C PHE A 9 12.01 -19.61 51.68
N LEU A 10 13.33 -19.44 51.78
CA LEU A 10 14.25 -18.83 50.84
C LEU A 10 13.63 -17.96 49.73
N ALA A 11 13.85 -16.65 49.87
CA ALA A 11 13.85 -15.71 48.77
C ALA A 11 14.94 -16.11 47.76
N ALA A 12 14.55 -16.70 46.64
CA ALA A 12 15.37 -16.76 45.44
C ALA A 12 15.14 -15.47 44.64
N LEU A 13 15.82 -14.40 45.06
CA LEU A 13 16.01 -13.21 44.25
C LEU A 13 16.92 -13.62 43.08
N LEU A 14 16.34 -14.05 41.96
CA LEU A 14 17.09 -14.22 40.72
C LEU A 14 17.47 -12.82 40.23
N VAL A 15 18.68 -12.38 40.61
CA VAL A 15 19.37 -11.26 39.98
C VAL A 15 19.69 -11.69 38.55
N LEU A 16 18.74 -11.45 37.65
CA LEU A 16 19.04 -11.39 36.21
C LEU A 16 19.89 -10.13 36.01
N THR A 17 21.20 -10.33 36.00
CA THR A 17 22.12 -9.33 35.47
C THR A 17 21.73 -9.07 34.02
N VAL A 18 21.11 -7.91 33.80
CA VAL A 18 20.90 -7.39 32.45
C VAL A 18 22.28 -6.99 31.93
N THR A 19 22.95 -7.91 31.25
CA THR A 19 24.05 -7.51 30.37
C THR A 19 23.42 -6.65 29.26
N PRO A 20 23.89 -5.42 29.03
CA PRO A 20 23.40 -4.62 27.92
C PRO A 20 23.90 -5.29 26.63
N LEU A 21 23.03 -6.06 25.98
CA LEU A 21 23.25 -6.49 24.61
C LEU A 21 23.33 -5.24 23.74
N GLY A 22 24.49 -5.08 23.11
CA GLY A 22 24.89 -3.89 22.38
C GLY A 22 23.86 -3.45 21.32
N ASN A 23 23.81 -2.14 21.15
CA ASN A 23 23.06 -1.46 20.11
C ASN A 23 23.53 -1.90 18.71
N TYR A 24 22.92 -2.94 18.16
CA TYR A 24 23.00 -3.21 16.73
C TYR A 24 22.04 -2.28 15.98
N SER A 25 22.60 -1.17 15.50
CA SER A 25 21.92 -0.28 14.57
C SER A 25 21.84 -0.96 13.19
N PHE A 26 20.67 -1.49 12.82
CA PHE A 26 20.41 -1.89 11.44
C PHE A 26 20.28 -0.64 10.56
N SER A 27 21.33 -0.33 9.81
CA SER A 27 21.30 0.72 8.79
C SER A 27 20.63 0.18 7.53
N LEU A 28 19.37 0.57 7.29
CA LEU A 28 18.68 0.29 6.03
C LEU A 28 19.19 1.29 4.97
N ASN A 29 20.08 0.81 4.10
CA ASN A 29 20.46 1.55 2.90
C ASN A 29 19.34 1.41 1.85
N VAL A 30 18.36 2.32 1.90
CA VAL A 30 17.31 2.45 0.88
C VAL A 30 17.81 3.44 -0.16
N PRO A 31 17.89 3.09 -1.46
CA PRO A 31 18.25 4.06 -2.49
C PRO A 31 17.19 5.19 -2.51
N SER A 32 17.68 6.40 -2.25
CA SER A 32 16.93 7.65 -2.30
C SER A 32 16.42 7.90 -3.71
N VAL A 33 15.11 7.74 -3.93
CA VAL A 33 14.46 8.33 -5.10
C VAL A 33 14.29 9.81 -4.79
N ALA A 34 15.15 10.65 -5.36
CA ALA A 34 15.06 12.10 -5.23
C ALA A 34 13.74 12.57 -5.88
N PHE A 35 12.74 12.86 -5.05
CA PHE A 35 11.62 13.69 -5.47
C PHE A 35 12.17 15.09 -5.77
N ALA A 36 11.87 15.62 -6.96
CA ALA A 36 12.14 17.02 -7.27
C ALA A 36 11.44 17.89 -6.22
N ALA A 37 12.22 18.49 -5.33
CA ALA A 37 11.75 19.30 -4.22
C ALA A 37 11.32 20.68 -4.72
N SER A 38 10.06 21.07 -4.52
CA SER A 38 9.73 22.51 -4.48
C SER A 38 10.24 23.05 -3.14
N LYS A 39 11.21 23.97 -3.23
CA LYS A 39 11.88 24.60 -2.10
C LYS A 39 11.10 25.85 -1.72
N ASP A 40 10.18 25.72 -0.77
CA ASP A 40 9.18 26.75 -0.48
C ASP A 40 9.71 27.90 0.41
N TYR A 41 10.71 27.64 1.24
CA TYR A 41 11.26 28.60 2.20
C TYR A 41 12.78 28.53 2.30
N GLN A 42 13.41 29.69 2.48
CA GLN A 42 14.84 29.86 2.73
C GLN A 42 15.04 30.39 4.16
N THR A 43 16.01 29.84 4.89
CA THR A 43 16.38 30.34 6.22
C THR A 43 17.06 31.71 6.14
N THR A 44 16.72 32.63 7.04
CA THR A 44 17.34 33.96 7.13
C THR A 44 18.48 34.03 8.15
N ALA A 45 18.62 32.99 8.99
CA ALA A 45 19.68 32.79 9.97
C ALA A 45 19.98 31.28 10.15
N ASN A 46 21.01 30.95 10.94
CA ASN A 46 21.20 29.57 11.40
C ASN A 46 20.02 29.19 12.29
N LEU A 47 19.28 28.16 11.90
CA LEU A 47 17.95 27.86 12.43
C LEU A 47 17.89 26.45 13.00
N ASN A 48 17.58 26.32 14.29
CA ASN A 48 17.45 25.02 14.94
C ASN A 48 16.21 24.28 14.45
N LEU A 49 16.42 23.07 13.92
CA LEU A 49 15.38 22.09 13.68
C LEU A 49 15.14 21.29 14.95
N ARG A 50 13.96 21.39 15.55
CA ARG A 50 13.64 20.79 16.86
C ARG A 50 12.64 19.64 16.75
N THR A 51 12.59 18.78 17.78
CA THR A 51 11.63 17.67 17.85
C THR A 51 10.18 18.12 18.07
N GLY A 52 9.96 19.34 18.57
CA GLY A 52 8.64 19.92 18.80
C GLY A 52 8.58 21.44 18.63
N ALA A 53 7.37 21.98 18.63
CA ALA A 53 7.07 23.39 18.37
C ALA A 53 7.31 24.28 19.61
N GLY A 54 8.58 24.57 19.91
CA GLY A 54 8.98 25.42 21.04
C GLY A 54 10.50 25.42 21.26
N THR A 55 11.01 26.40 22.01
CA THR A 55 12.45 26.53 22.30
C THR A 55 12.97 25.49 23.30
N THR A 56 12.09 24.86 24.07
CA THR A 56 12.39 23.84 25.08
C THR A 56 12.59 22.43 24.49
N TYR A 57 12.17 22.21 23.24
CA TYR A 57 12.32 20.90 22.57
C TYR A 57 13.74 20.66 22.06
N LYS A 58 14.17 19.38 22.09
CA LYS A 58 15.50 18.95 21.68
C LYS A 58 15.82 19.37 20.23
N VAL A 59 17.03 19.85 20.02
CA VAL A 59 17.53 20.20 18.68
C VAL A 59 17.96 18.91 17.97
N ILE A 60 17.39 18.66 16.81
CA ILE A 60 17.76 17.56 15.89
C ILE A 60 19.03 17.95 15.13
N THR A 61 19.05 19.18 14.58
CA THR A 61 20.20 19.73 13.85
C THR A 61 20.03 21.25 13.68
N VAL A 62 21.08 21.94 13.22
CA VAL A 62 21.03 23.35 12.85
C VAL A 62 21.02 23.47 11.33
N ILE A 63 20.07 24.23 10.79
CA ILE A 63 19.94 24.51 9.37
C ILE A 63 20.71 25.81 9.09
N PRO A 64 21.79 25.79 8.28
CA PRO A 64 22.56 26.99 8.01
C PRO A 64 21.72 28.11 7.38
N LYS A 65 22.10 29.38 7.61
CA LYS A 65 21.52 30.56 6.94
C LYS A 65 21.54 30.39 5.42
N GLY A 66 20.46 30.80 4.76
CA GLY A 66 20.35 30.77 3.30
C GLY A 66 20.02 29.40 2.72
N LYS A 67 19.80 28.36 3.56
CA LYS A 67 19.44 27.03 3.09
C LYS A 67 17.94 26.94 2.83
N GLN A 68 17.61 26.14 1.83
CA GLN A 68 16.26 25.90 1.38
C GLN A 68 15.66 24.72 2.15
N ILE A 69 14.40 24.84 2.54
CA ILE A 69 13.66 23.82 3.29
C ILE A 69 12.28 23.59 2.68
N THR A 70 11.76 22.39 2.89
CA THR A 70 10.41 22.01 2.46
C THR A 70 9.45 22.20 3.62
N LEU A 71 8.38 22.98 3.44
CA LEU A 71 7.35 23.15 4.46
C LEU A 71 6.43 21.92 4.49
N ILE A 72 6.25 21.32 5.66
CA ILE A 72 5.33 20.20 5.89
C ILE A 72 4.01 20.70 6.51
N SER A 73 4.08 21.57 7.53
CA SER A 73 2.89 22.16 8.16
C SER A 73 3.20 23.45 8.92
N LYS A 74 2.21 24.32 9.14
CA LYS A 74 2.33 25.54 9.96
C LYS A 74 1.56 25.37 11.26
N HIS A 75 2.16 25.74 12.39
CA HIS A 75 1.51 25.74 13.70
C HIS A 75 1.92 26.98 14.51
N GLY A 76 1.11 28.03 14.43
CA GLY A 76 1.46 29.33 15.00
C GLY A 76 2.77 29.86 14.43
N THR A 77 3.70 30.27 15.30
CA THR A 77 5.04 30.74 14.92
C THR A 77 6.02 29.60 14.62
N TRP A 78 5.62 28.32 14.73
CA TRP A 78 6.48 27.15 14.51
C TRP A 78 6.03 26.35 13.30
N TYR A 79 6.93 26.16 12.33
CA TYR A 79 6.67 25.44 11.09
C TYR A 79 7.33 24.07 11.15
N LYS A 80 6.59 23.02 10.82
CA LYS A 80 7.15 21.69 10.60
C LYS A 80 7.72 21.63 9.20
N VAL A 81 8.97 21.21 9.07
CA VAL A 81 9.74 21.27 7.83
C VAL A 81 10.58 20.01 7.63
N SER A 82 10.97 19.75 6.38
CA SER A 82 11.98 18.75 6.03
C SER A 82 13.27 19.45 5.57
N TYR A 83 14.40 19.02 6.11
CA TYR A 83 15.74 19.45 5.69
C TYR A 83 16.72 18.28 5.76
N SER A 84 17.40 18.01 4.64
CA SER A 84 18.41 16.94 4.52
C SER A 84 17.91 15.57 5.04
N GLY A 85 16.69 15.19 4.64
CA GLY A 85 16.03 13.94 5.06
C GLY A 85 15.49 13.93 6.50
N LYS A 86 15.76 14.96 7.32
CA LYS A 86 15.27 15.07 8.70
C LYS A 86 14.01 15.92 8.77
N THR A 87 13.05 15.50 9.60
CA THR A 87 11.79 16.22 9.84
C THR A 87 11.75 16.77 11.26
N GLY A 88 11.36 18.03 11.42
CA GLY A 88 11.24 18.69 12.72
C GLY A 88 10.55 20.04 12.62
N TYR A 89 10.59 20.83 13.69
CA TYR A 89 9.96 22.15 13.79
C TYR A 89 11.01 23.26 13.83
N VAL A 90 10.75 24.35 13.13
CA VAL A 90 11.58 25.57 13.10
C VAL A 90 10.73 26.79 13.38
N SER A 91 11.32 27.85 13.93
CA SER A 91 10.61 29.12 14.07
C SER A 91 10.44 29.80 12.70
N SER A 92 9.20 30.17 12.39
CA SER A 92 8.80 30.86 11.16
C SER A 92 9.40 32.25 11.01
N THR A 93 9.78 32.90 12.12
CA THR A 93 10.45 34.20 12.14
C THR A 93 11.76 34.20 11.33
N TYR A 94 12.40 33.04 11.21
CA TYR A 94 13.67 32.88 10.50
C TYR A 94 13.52 32.29 9.10
N LEU A 95 12.32 32.39 8.51
CA LEU A 95 12.03 31.88 7.17
C LEU A 95 11.57 33.02 6.26
N LYS A 96 12.07 33.04 5.03
CA LYS A 96 11.55 33.85 3.92
C LYS A 96 11.17 32.97 2.75
N HIS A 97 10.27 33.42 1.89
CA HIS A 97 9.99 32.71 0.65
C HIS A 97 11.25 32.65 -0.22
N GLY A 98 11.59 31.45 -0.71
CA GLY A 98 12.75 31.26 -1.58
C GLY A 98 12.55 31.94 -2.94
N LYS A 99 13.57 32.64 -3.46
CA LYS A 99 13.57 33.11 -4.86
C LYS A 99 13.58 31.87 -5.77
N SER A 100 12.48 31.68 -6.49
CA SER A 100 12.34 30.62 -7.49
C SER A 100 13.18 30.99 -8.72
N THR A 101 14.28 30.27 -8.94
CA THR A 101 15.00 30.31 -10.21
C THR A 101 14.66 29.09 -11.06
N SER A 102 14.40 29.40 -12.33
CA SER A 102 14.26 28.54 -13.51
C SER A 102 12.88 27.97 -13.87
N THR A 103 12.24 28.68 -14.82
CA THR A 103 11.98 28.18 -16.18
C THR A 103 11.91 26.66 -16.36
N SER A 104 10.74 26.09 -16.10
CA SER A 104 10.17 25.01 -16.91
C SER A 104 8.65 25.00 -16.73
N LYS A 105 7.94 24.89 -17.86
CA LYS A 105 6.48 24.95 -17.98
C LYS A 105 5.80 24.03 -16.95
N PRO A 106 4.80 24.49 -16.18
CA PRO A 106 4.18 23.69 -15.12
C PRO A 106 3.41 22.51 -15.72
N GLN A 107 3.96 21.31 -15.61
CA GLN A 107 3.23 20.08 -15.91
C GLN A 107 2.24 19.81 -14.77
N THR A 108 0.99 20.23 -15.01
CA THR A 108 -0.13 20.10 -14.09
C THR A 108 -0.52 18.61 -13.96
N GLN A 109 -0.44 18.02 -12.77
CA GLN A 109 -1.11 16.73 -12.50
C GLN A 109 -2.61 16.98 -12.32
N THR A 110 -3.34 17.07 -13.42
CA THR A 110 -4.80 17.31 -13.45
C THR A 110 -5.58 16.02 -13.20
N GLY A 111 -5.70 15.62 -11.94
CA GLY A 111 -6.74 14.66 -11.55
C GLY A 111 -8.11 15.35 -11.57
N LYS A 112 -9.09 14.87 -12.37
CA LYS A 112 -10.49 15.29 -12.23
C LYS A 112 -11.11 14.57 -11.04
N TYR A 113 -11.96 15.22 -10.27
CA TYR A 113 -12.71 14.60 -9.16
C TYR A 113 -14.19 14.93 -9.30
N SER A 114 -15.07 14.09 -8.76
CA SER A 114 -16.50 14.38 -8.59
C SER A 114 -16.83 14.52 -7.10
N THR A 115 -17.77 15.39 -6.77
CA THR A 115 -18.28 15.52 -5.41
C THR A 115 -19.26 14.39 -5.08
N LYS A 116 -19.13 13.78 -3.90
CA LYS A 116 -20.05 12.73 -3.40
C LYS A 116 -21.30 13.30 -2.72
N ALA A 117 -21.27 14.58 -2.37
CA ALA A 117 -22.34 15.35 -1.72
C ALA A 117 -22.21 16.84 -2.11
N ASN A 118 -23.16 17.68 -1.68
CA ASN A 118 -22.99 19.13 -1.74
C ASN A 118 -21.79 19.51 -0.87
N LEU A 119 -20.81 20.22 -1.45
CA LEU A 119 -19.49 20.36 -0.87
C LEU A 119 -19.04 21.83 -0.85
N ASN A 120 -18.75 22.35 0.34
CA ASN A 120 -18.28 23.73 0.50
C ASN A 120 -16.87 23.88 -0.06
N LEU A 121 -16.71 24.77 -1.04
CA LEU A 121 -15.42 25.30 -1.49
C LEU A 121 -15.01 26.43 -0.55
N ARG A 122 -13.97 26.22 0.25
CA ARG A 122 -13.52 27.16 1.29
C ARG A 122 -12.27 27.90 0.88
N THR A 123 -12.05 29.07 1.47
CA THR A 123 -10.84 29.87 1.23
C THR A 123 -9.57 29.26 1.84
N GLY A 124 -9.71 28.30 2.76
CA GLY A 124 -8.60 27.58 3.39
C GLY A 124 -8.94 26.14 3.77
N ALA A 125 -7.90 25.37 4.14
CA ALA A 125 -7.97 23.95 4.42
C ALA A 125 -8.51 23.67 5.84
N GLY A 126 -9.82 23.79 6.03
CA GLY A 126 -10.48 23.54 7.32
C GLY A 126 -11.93 24.00 7.34
N THR A 127 -12.72 23.52 8.31
CA THR A 127 -14.15 23.87 8.44
C THR A 127 -14.38 25.30 8.95
N THR A 128 -13.37 25.94 9.53
CA THR A 128 -13.43 27.30 10.08
C THR A 128 -13.23 28.39 9.03
N TYR A 129 -12.74 28.05 7.84
CA TYR A 129 -12.51 29.02 6.76
C TYR A 129 -13.80 29.39 6.02
N LYS A 130 -13.88 30.64 5.56
CA LYS A 130 -15.03 31.19 4.80
C LYS A 130 -15.38 30.29 3.61
N VAL A 131 -16.68 30.04 3.43
CA VAL A 131 -17.21 29.35 2.24
C VAL A 131 -17.25 30.35 1.08
N ALA A 132 -16.52 30.05 0.01
CA ALA A 132 -16.53 30.83 -1.22
C ALA A 132 -17.74 30.46 -2.09
N THR A 133 -18.08 29.18 -2.15
CA THR A 133 -19.30 28.67 -2.82
C THR A 133 -19.59 27.23 -2.39
N VAL A 134 -20.75 26.69 -2.78
CA VAL A 134 -21.11 25.29 -2.60
C VAL A 134 -21.08 24.60 -3.97
N ILE A 135 -20.37 23.47 -4.04
CA ILE A 135 -20.28 22.62 -5.22
C ILE A 135 -21.37 21.56 -5.12
N PRO A 136 -22.36 21.52 -6.03
CA PRO A 136 -23.42 20.51 -5.99
C PRO A 136 -22.88 19.08 -6.08
N LYS A 137 -23.60 18.11 -5.51
CA LYS A 137 -23.29 16.67 -5.63
C LYS A 137 -23.13 16.27 -7.11
N GLY A 138 -22.15 15.42 -7.38
CA GLY A 138 -21.88 14.87 -8.71
C GLY A 138 -21.12 15.82 -9.65
N LYS A 139 -20.88 17.09 -9.26
CA LYS A 139 -20.14 18.04 -10.10
C LYS A 139 -18.64 17.75 -10.09
N GLN A 140 -18.01 18.07 -11.22
CA GLN A 140 -16.59 17.85 -11.43
C GLN A 140 -15.76 19.01 -10.89
N VAL A 141 -14.61 18.71 -10.31
CA VAL A 141 -13.61 19.68 -9.86
C VAL A 141 -12.23 19.27 -10.37
N ALA A 142 -11.42 20.23 -10.76
CA ALA A 142 -10.04 19.98 -11.17
C ALA A 142 -9.13 20.07 -9.94
N LEU A 143 -8.36 19.02 -9.65
CA LEU A 143 -7.38 19.04 -8.58
C LEU A 143 -6.22 19.99 -8.93
N ILE A 144 -5.92 20.92 -8.03
CA ILE A 144 -4.74 21.77 -8.08
C ILE A 144 -3.66 21.21 -7.15
N SER A 145 -4.00 20.86 -5.91
CA SER A 145 -3.06 20.24 -4.96
C SER A 145 -3.75 19.44 -3.86
N LYS A 146 -3.03 18.47 -3.25
CA LYS A 146 -3.52 17.64 -2.14
C LYS A 146 -2.90 18.12 -0.82
N HIS A 147 -3.71 18.29 0.22
CA HIS A 147 -3.24 18.63 1.58
C HIS A 147 -3.97 17.79 2.63
N VAL A 148 -3.42 16.60 2.93
CA VAL A 148 -3.97 15.64 3.91
C VAL A 148 -5.45 15.31 3.61
N THR A 149 -6.39 15.88 4.37
CA THR A 149 -7.85 15.70 4.25
C THR A 149 -8.55 16.83 3.47
N TRP A 150 -7.81 17.82 2.97
CA TRP A 150 -8.34 18.96 2.21
C TRP A 150 -7.60 19.12 0.89
N TYR A 151 -8.31 19.10 -0.22
CA TYR A 151 -7.75 19.26 -1.55
C TYR A 151 -8.02 20.65 -2.08
N LYS A 152 -7.00 21.31 -2.63
CA LYS A 152 -7.16 22.55 -3.37
C LYS A 152 -7.66 22.20 -4.77
N VAL A 153 -8.78 22.78 -5.17
CA VAL A 153 -9.45 22.47 -6.43
C VAL A 153 -9.87 23.74 -7.14
N ASN A 154 -10.04 23.65 -8.46
CA ASN A 154 -10.76 24.63 -9.26
C ASN A 154 -12.18 24.11 -9.54
N TYR A 155 -13.19 24.96 -9.33
CA TYR A 155 -14.56 24.72 -9.74
C TYR A 155 -15.16 25.99 -10.35
N ALA A 156 -15.57 25.92 -11.61
CA ALA A 156 -16.16 27.05 -12.36
C ALA A 156 -15.34 28.35 -12.23
N GLY A 157 -14.01 28.25 -12.40
CA GLY A 157 -13.09 29.38 -12.31
C GLY A 157 -12.71 29.79 -10.88
N LYS A 158 -13.40 29.31 -9.85
CA LYS A 158 -13.08 29.60 -8.44
C LYS A 158 -12.09 28.56 -7.89
N THR A 159 -11.03 29.05 -7.25
CA THR A 159 -10.04 28.22 -6.57
C THR A 159 -10.28 28.23 -5.06
N GLY A 160 -10.27 27.05 -4.44
CA GLY A 160 -10.43 26.92 -2.99
C GLY A 160 -10.15 25.50 -2.50
N TYR A 161 -10.44 25.24 -1.23
CA TYR A 161 -10.19 23.97 -0.57
C TYR A 161 -11.50 23.25 -0.29
N VAL A 162 -11.54 21.95 -0.58
CA VAL A 162 -12.67 21.06 -0.28
C VAL A 162 -12.17 19.85 0.51
N SER A 163 -13.02 19.27 1.35
CA SER A 163 -12.62 18.06 2.08
C SER A 163 -12.54 16.87 1.11
N SER A 164 -11.37 16.21 1.08
CA SER A 164 -11.07 15.09 0.20
C SER A 164 -11.95 13.88 0.47
N GLN A 165 -12.49 13.75 1.68
CA GLN A 165 -13.43 12.69 2.03
C GLN A 165 -14.73 12.76 1.24
N TYR A 166 -15.07 13.90 0.65
CA TYR A 166 -16.24 14.08 -0.22
C TYR A 166 -15.89 14.12 -1.70
N LEU A 167 -14.65 13.82 -2.06
CA LEU A 167 -14.22 13.71 -3.45
C LEU A 167 -14.11 12.25 -3.87
N LYS A 168 -14.48 11.98 -5.11
CA LYS A 168 -14.26 10.73 -5.83
C LYS A 168 -13.37 11.05 -7.02
N LEU A 169 -12.17 10.47 -7.07
CA LEU A 169 -11.27 10.65 -8.22
C LEU A 169 -12.00 10.15 -9.48
N LEU A 170 -12.15 11.05 -10.44
CA LEU A 170 -12.49 10.75 -11.82
C LEU A 170 -11.16 10.56 -12.53
N THR A 171 -10.65 9.33 -12.52
CA THR A 171 -9.53 8.98 -13.40
C THR A 171 -10.00 9.21 -14.83
N SER A 172 -9.41 10.20 -15.51
CA SER A 172 -9.70 10.48 -16.93
C SER A 172 -9.10 9.43 -17.86
N ASP A 173 -8.26 8.52 -17.36
CA ASP A 173 -7.73 7.41 -18.13
C ASP A 173 -8.00 6.10 -17.38
N ASN A 174 -8.58 5.12 -18.06
CA ASN A 174 -8.35 3.73 -17.65
C ASN A 174 -6.83 3.55 -17.59
N PRO A 175 -6.26 3.01 -16.51
CA PRO A 175 -4.81 2.87 -16.44
C PRO A 175 -4.34 2.07 -17.65
N LYS A 176 -3.57 2.74 -18.50
CA LYS A 176 -3.11 2.17 -19.76
C LYS A 176 -2.17 1.02 -19.45
N LEU A 177 -2.36 -0.10 -20.15
CA LEU A 177 -1.40 -1.18 -20.11
C LEU A 177 -0.08 -0.71 -20.72
N THR A 178 1.03 -0.97 -20.03
CA THR A 178 2.37 -0.73 -20.54
C THR A 178 3.14 -2.04 -20.58
N VAL A 179 4.06 -2.17 -21.55
CA VAL A 179 4.92 -3.34 -21.66
C VAL A 179 6.36 -2.91 -21.45
N LYS A 180 7.06 -3.57 -20.53
CA LYS A 180 8.49 -3.38 -20.29
C LYS A 180 9.16 -4.74 -20.22
N ASN A 181 10.19 -4.95 -21.04
CA ASN A 181 10.95 -6.20 -21.11
C ASN A 181 10.05 -7.44 -21.27
N GLY A 182 9.03 -7.34 -22.13
CA GLY A 182 8.06 -8.43 -22.36
C GLY A 182 7.05 -8.67 -21.23
N ILE A 183 7.03 -7.84 -20.19
CA ILE A 183 6.09 -7.95 -19.06
C ILE A 183 5.05 -6.83 -19.17
N THR A 184 3.77 -7.19 -19.03
CA THR A 184 2.66 -6.24 -19.04
C THR A 184 2.41 -5.68 -17.64
N TYR A 185 2.16 -4.37 -17.54
CA TYR A 185 1.88 -3.66 -16.31
C TYR A 185 0.60 -2.83 -16.39
N VAL A 186 -0.06 -2.65 -15.25
CA VAL A 186 -1.16 -1.69 -15.06
C VAL A 186 -0.99 -0.99 -13.72
N ASP A 187 -0.90 0.34 -13.72
CA ASP A 187 -0.60 1.12 -12.50
C ASP A 187 0.61 0.58 -11.70
N GLY A 188 1.65 0.12 -12.43
CA GLY A 188 2.85 -0.47 -11.83
C GLY A 188 2.69 -1.90 -11.27
N ILE A 189 1.53 -2.53 -11.44
CA ILE A 189 1.30 -3.94 -11.09
C ILE A 189 1.53 -4.82 -12.32
N ILE A 190 2.29 -5.91 -12.15
CA ILE A 190 2.45 -6.94 -13.18
C ILE A 190 1.11 -7.62 -13.46
N VAL A 191 0.71 -7.65 -14.74
CA VAL A 191 -0.49 -8.32 -15.23
C VAL A 191 -0.11 -9.68 -15.82
N VAL A 192 -0.68 -10.74 -15.27
CA VAL A 192 -0.55 -12.11 -15.78
C VAL A 192 -1.94 -12.76 -15.75
N ASN A 193 -2.37 -13.30 -16.88
CA ASN A 193 -3.62 -14.03 -17.03
C ASN A 193 -3.58 -14.83 -18.34
N LYS A 194 -4.73 -15.28 -18.88
CA LYS A 194 -4.76 -16.06 -20.12
C LYS A 194 -4.34 -15.27 -21.37
N ARG A 195 -4.45 -13.94 -21.33
CA ARG A 195 -4.07 -13.05 -22.44
C ARG A 195 -2.64 -12.51 -22.33
N TYR A 196 -2.19 -12.19 -21.13
CA TYR A 196 -0.89 -11.59 -20.87
C TYR A 196 0.02 -12.58 -20.15
N SER A 197 1.12 -12.96 -20.79
CA SER A 197 2.10 -13.89 -20.26
C SER A 197 3.33 -13.21 -19.66
N LEU A 198 4.09 -13.95 -18.87
CA LEU A 198 5.45 -13.64 -18.47
C LEU A 198 6.46 -14.34 -19.37
N PRO A 199 7.63 -13.73 -19.64
CA PRO A 199 8.74 -14.39 -20.31
C PRO A 199 9.19 -15.65 -19.56
N ALA A 200 9.68 -16.66 -20.29
CA ALA A 200 10.25 -17.87 -19.69
C ALA A 200 11.46 -17.58 -18.79
N THR A 201 12.22 -16.53 -19.12
CA THR A 201 13.37 -16.05 -18.35
C THR A 201 13.00 -15.28 -17.08
N TYR A 202 11.72 -14.91 -16.89
CA TYR A 202 11.29 -14.20 -15.70
C TYR A 202 11.15 -15.16 -14.51
N ASN A 203 12.15 -15.17 -13.64
CA ASN A 203 12.28 -16.08 -12.51
C ASN A 203 12.70 -15.33 -11.22
N PRO A 204 11.81 -14.51 -10.62
CA PRO A 204 12.16 -13.65 -9.49
C PRO A 204 12.28 -14.39 -8.14
N GLY A 205 11.80 -15.64 -8.06
CA GLY A 205 11.55 -16.28 -6.78
C GLY A 205 10.38 -15.64 -6.01
N GLU A 206 10.18 -16.05 -4.77
CA GLU A 206 9.14 -15.48 -3.91
C GLU A 206 9.51 -14.05 -3.46
N SER A 207 8.54 -13.13 -3.55
CA SER A 207 8.72 -11.76 -3.06
C SER A 207 8.79 -11.71 -1.53
N LYS A 208 9.94 -11.26 -1.00
CA LYS A 208 10.14 -11.00 0.44
C LYS A 208 9.08 -10.06 1.02
N ALA A 209 8.68 -9.03 0.28
CA ALA A 209 7.63 -8.08 0.71
C ALA A 209 6.25 -8.73 0.78
N THR A 210 5.97 -9.67 -0.12
CA THR A 210 4.71 -10.44 -0.11
C THR A 210 4.67 -11.39 1.07
N ARG A 211 5.77 -12.11 1.31
CA ARG A 211 5.90 -12.97 2.51
C ARG A 211 5.77 -12.17 3.81
N ALA A 212 6.40 -11.00 3.91
CA ALA A 212 6.27 -10.14 5.08
C ALA A 212 4.80 -9.70 5.31
N SER A 213 4.09 -9.35 4.22
CA SER A 213 2.67 -8.99 4.30
C SER A 213 1.79 -10.16 4.71
N PHE A 214 2.07 -11.37 4.20
CA PHE A 214 1.40 -12.60 4.62
C PHE A 214 1.67 -12.92 6.09
N ASN A 215 2.92 -12.81 6.57
CA ASN A 215 3.25 -13.07 7.97
C ASN A 215 2.52 -12.11 8.91
N LYS A 216 2.35 -10.85 8.52
CA LYS A 216 1.53 -9.89 9.27
C LYS A 216 0.05 -10.31 9.29
N MET A 217 -0.48 -10.74 8.14
CA MET A 217 -1.85 -11.25 8.03
C MET A 217 -2.07 -12.46 8.94
N LEU A 218 -1.13 -13.41 8.94
CA LEU A 218 -1.16 -14.61 9.77
C LEU A 218 -1.10 -14.27 11.27
N ALA A 219 -0.22 -13.34 11.67
CA ALA A 219 -0.10 -12.93 13.07
C ALA A 219 -1.39 -12.28 13.60
N ASP A 220 -2.08 -11.48 12.80
CA ASP A 220 -3.36 -10.87 13.19
C ASP A 220 -4.53 -11.86 13.15
N ALA A 221 -4.53 -12.81 12.21
CA ALA A 221 -5.50 -13.90 12.17
C ALA A 221 -5.40 -14.79 13.41
N LYS A 222 -4.17 -15.10 13.86
CA LYS A 222 -3.92 -15.91 15.06
C LYS A 222 -4.54 -15.30 16.31
N LYS A 223 -4.55 -13.97 16.45
CA LYS A 223 -5.24 -13.25 17.55
C LYS A 223 -6.76 -13.43 17.54
N LYS A 224 -7.32 -13.94 16.44
CA LYS A 224 -8.74 -14.27 16.26
C LYS A 224 -8.98 -15.78 16.25
N ASN A 225 -8.00 -16.58 16.70
CA ASN A 225 -8.04 -18.06 16.65
C ASN A 225 -8.22 -18.60 15.23
N ILE A 226 -7.76 -17.86 14.21
CA ILE A 226 -7.76 -18.28 12.82
C ILE A 226 -6.33 -18.68 12.43
N SER A 227 -6.18 -19.89 11.89
CA SER A 227 -4.90 -20.45 11.46
C SER A 227 -4.93 -20.84 9.99
N PHE A 228 -3.88 -20.52 9.25
CA PHE A 228 -3.70 -20.90 7.85
C PHE A 228 -2.22 -20.85 7.46
N GLN A 229 -1.87 -21.39 6.31
CA GLN A 229 -0.51 -21.46 5.79
C GLN A 229 -0.46 -21.34 4.27
N VAL A 230 0.71 -21.00 3.73
CA VAL A 230 0.96 -21.07 2.28
C VAL A 230 1.14 -22.53 1.89
N ILE A 231 0.28 -23.04 1.00
CA ILE A 231 0.40 -24.36 0.38
C ILE A 231 1.32 -24.27 -0.85
N SER A 232 1.13 -23.22 -1.66
CA SER A 232 1.90 -22.99 -2.88
C SER A 232 2.23 -21.52 -3.05
N GLY A 233 3.50 -21.20 -3.27
CA GLY A 233 3.98 -19.86 -3.51
C GLY A 233 4.53 -19.68 -4.91
N PHE A 234 5.77 -19.20 -5.03
CA PHE A 234 6.41 -19.02 -6.32
C PHE A 234 6.49 -20.35 -7.11
N ARG A 235 6.15 -20.30 -8.39
CA ARG A 235 6.33 -21.41 -9.36
C ARG A 235 7.07 -20.88 -10.58
N SER A 236 8.21 -21.47 -10.91
CA SER A 236 8.96 -21.09 -12.10
C SER A 236 8.20 -21.45 -13.39
N TYR A 237 8.63 -20.87 -14.51
CA TYR A 237 8.08 -21.18 -15.82
C TYR A 237 8.14 -22.69 -16.14
N ASP A 238 9.30 -23.32 -15.94
CA ASP A 238 9.49 -24.75 -16.23
C ASP A 238 8.68 -25.65 -15.31
N TYR A 239 8.58 -25.29 -14.02
CA TYR A 239 7.70 -26.00 -13.10
C TYR A 239 6.26 -25.94 -13.59
N GLN A 240 5.79 -24.76 -14.00
CA GLN A 240 4.43 -24.57 -14.51
C GLN A 240 4.20 -25.34 -15.82
N LYS A 241 5.19 -25.37 -16.72
CA LYS A 241 5.16 -26.16 -17.96
C LYS A 241 4.93 -27.64 -17.67
N ASN A 242 5.74 -28.21 -16.78
CA ASN A 242 5.64 -29.63 -16.42
C ASN A 242 4.32 -29.95 -15.70
N LEU A 243 3.87 -29.07 -14.81
CA LEU A 243 2.58 -29.22 -14.13
C LEU A 243 1.41 -29.21 -15.13
N TYR A 244 1.39 -28.22 -16.03
CA TYR A 244 0.33 -28.09 -17.02
C TYR A 244 0.28 -29.30 -17.96
N ASN A 245 1.42 -29.75 -18.46
CA ASN A 245 1.51 -30.92 -19.34
C ASN A 245 0.98 -32.19 -18.68
N ARG A 246 1.24 -32.40 -17.38
CA ARG A 246 0.67 -33.51 -16.62
C ARG A 246 -0.85 -33.46 -16.55
N TYR A 247 -1.42 -32.27 -16.35
CA TYR A 247 -2.88 -32.10 -16.34
C TYR A 247 -3.51 -32.26 -17.72
N VAL A 248 -2.88 -31.74 -18.78
CA VAL A 248 -3.33 -31.96 -20.16
C VAL A 248 -3.36 -33.45 -20.48
N LYS A 249 -2.31 -34.21 -20.11
CA LYS A 249 -2.26 -35.66 -20.31
C LYS A 249 -3.38 -36.40 -19.58
N LYS A 250 -3.79 -35.91 -18.39
CA LYS A 250 -4.78 -36.58 -17.55
C LYS A 250 -6.22 -36.20 -17.87
N TYR A 251 -6.47 -34.94 -18.24
CA TYR A 251 -7.83 -34.38 -18.33
C TYR A 251 -8.14 -33.72 -19.68
N GLY A 252 -7.18 -33.63 -20.58
CA GLY A 252 -7.29 -32.88 -21.84
C GLY A 252 -7.04 -31.37 -21.66
N GLU A 253 -6.71 -30.69 -22.77
CA GLU A 253 -6.29 -29.28 -22.72
C GLU A 253 -7.41 -28.33 -22.30
N ALA A 254 -8.64 -28.57 -22.78
CA ALA A 254 -9.80 -27.73 -22.48
C ALA A 254 -10.08 -27.69 -20.97
N GLU A 255 -10.10 -28.86 -20.31
CA GLU A 255 -10.37 -28.95 -18.87
C GLU A 255 -9.16 -28.48 -18.04
N ALA A 256 -7.93 -28.88 -18.41
CA ALA A 256 -6.72 -28.40 -17.74
C ALA A 256 -6.58 -26.87 -17.77
N SER A 257 -7.04 -26.22 -18.85
CA SER A 257 -7.04 -24.75 -18.97
C SER A 257 -8.01 -24.06 -18.02
N ARG A 258 -8.99 -24.75 -17.42
CA ARG A 258 -9.97 -24.13 -16.51
C ARG A 258 -9.45 -23.93 -15.09
N PHE A 259 -8.67 -24.90 -14.60
CA PHE A 259 -8.13 -24.93 -13.22
C PHE A 259 -6.60 -24.84 -13.14
N SER A 260 -5.91 -24.80 -14.28
CA SER A 260 -4.46 -24.59 -14.36
C SER A 260 -4.13 -23.59 -15.46
N ALA A 261 -2.85 -23.29 -15.61
CA ALA A 261 -2.35 -22.28 -16.53
C ALA A 261 -1.21 -22.83 -17.38
N LYS A 262 -1.18 -22.44 -18.66
CA LYS A 262 0.01 -22.58 -19.51
C LYS A 262 1.20 -21.88 -18.86
N ALA A 263 2.42 -22.34 -19.12
CA ALA A 263 3.62 -21.67 -18.64
C ALA A 263 3.64 -20.20 -19.11
N GLY A 264 4.08 -19.28 -18.25
CA GLY A 264 3.98 -17.84 -18.49
C GLY A 264 2.63 -17.22 -18.11
N HIS A 265 1.55 -18.00 -18.02
CA HIS A 265 0.19 -17.48 -17.74
C HIS A 265 -0.26 -17.69 -16.28
N SER A 266 0.60 -18.27 -15.43
CA SER A 266 0.35 -18.47 -14.00
C SER A 266 0.80 -17.27 -13.19
N GLU A 267 -0.08 -16.69 -12.36
CA GLU A 267 0.31 -15.61 -11.45
C GLU A 267 1.37 -16.04 -10.42
N HIS A 268 1.52 -17.34 -10.14
CA HIS A 268 2.57 -17.83 -9.24
C HIS A 268 3.98 -17.53 -9.72
N GLN A 269 4.19 -17.40 -11.04
CA GLN A 269 5.48 -17.01 -11.60
C GLN A 269 5.83 -15.55 -11.25
N THR A 270 4.87 -14.73 -10.83
CA THR A 270 5.14 -13.36 -10.37
C THR A 270 5.90 -13.29 -9.05
N GLY A 271 5.83 -14.34 -8.23
CA GLY A 271 6.31 -14.31 -6.83
C GLY A 271 5.43 -13.48 -5.89
N PHE A 272 4.28 -12.98 -6.36
CA PHE A 272 3.32 -12.16 -5.61
C PHE A 272 2.03 -12.90 -5.26
N THR A 273 2.00 -14.23 -5.40
CA THR A 273 0.78 -15.05 -5.28
C THR A 273 0.99 -16.21 -4.33
N PHE A 274 -0.01 -16.45 -3.48
CA PHE A 274 -0.07 -17.60 -2.59
C PHE A 274 -1.39 -18.34 -2.73
N ASP A 275 -1.31 -19.66 -2.87
CA ASP A 275 -2.40 -20.56 -2.53
C ASP A 275 -2.35 -20.83 -1.02
N ILE A 276 -3.44 -20.52 -0.32
CA ILE A 276 -3.52 -20.56 1.14
C ILE A 276 -4.47 -21.67 1.59
N GLY A 277 -4.05 -22.43 2.60
CA GLY A 277 -4.81 -23.52 3.20
C GLY A 277 -4.96 -23.39 4.70
N GLY A 278 -6.04 -23.96 5.23
CA GLY A 278 -6.26 -24.10 6.67
C GLY A 278 -5.56 -25.31 7.28
N PRO A 279 -5.80 -25.58 8.57
CA PRO A 279 -5.26 -26.77 9.22
C PRO A 279 -5.84 -28.08 8.66
N ASN A 280 -7.10 -28.07 8.19
CA ASN A 280 -7.73 -29.24 7.59
C ASN A 280 -7.38 -29.35 6.09
N GLN A 281 -6.51 -30.30 5.76
CA GLN A 281 -6.04 -30.56 4.40
C GLN A 281 -7.16 -31.03 3.45
N ALA A 282 -8.27 -31.56 3.97
CA ALA A 282 -9.40 -32.01 3.15
C ALA A 282 -9.99 -30.89 2.29
N HIS A 283 -9.80 -29.62 2.70
CA HIS A 283 -10.30 -28.43 1.99
C HIS A 283 -9.24 -27.73 1.14
N TRP A 284 -8.00 -28.21 1.10
CA TRP A 284 -6.93 -27.55 0.35
C TRP A 284 -7.21 -27.57 -1.15
N LEU A 285 -7.03 -26.41 -1.80
CA LEU A 285 -7.21 -26.22 -3.24
C LEU A 285 -8.59 -26.67 -3.75
N LYS A 286 -9.63 -26.48 -2.93
CA LYS A 286 -11.03 -26.83 -3.24
C LYS A 286 -11.97 -25.69 -2.90
N GLU A 287 -13.08 -25.60 -3.63
CA GLU A 287 -14.10 -24.56 -3.38
C GLU A 287 -14.63 -24.59 -1.93
N SER A 288 -14.70 -25.78 -1.33
CA SER A 288 -15.10 -25.97 0.08
C SER A 288 -14.26 -25.20 1.10
N PHE A 289 -13.06 -24.72 0.73
CA PHE A 289 -12.27 -23.82 1.57
C PHE A 289 -13.05 -22.54 1.94
N ASP A 290 -13.94 -22.06 1.08
CA ASP A 290 -14.75 -20.88 1.38
C ASP A 290 -15.78 -21.07 2.51
N LYS A 291 -16.00 -22.32 2.94
CA LYS A 291 -16.89 -22.67 4.06
C LYS A 291 -16.17 -22.71 5.39
N THR A 292 -14.85 -22.85 5.39
CA THR A 292 -14.05 -22.90 6.62
C THR A 292 -13.96 -21.52 7.28
N ALA A 293 -13.58 -21.50 8.56
CA ALA A 293 -13.45 -20.24 9.30
C ALA A 293 -12.35 -19.36 8.70
N GLU A 294 -11.21 -19.95 8.35
CA GLU A 294 -10.09 -19.26 7.73
C GLU A 294 -10.37 -18.78 6.30
N GLY A 295 -11.08 -19.54 5.47
CA GLY A 295 -11.46 -19.10 4.13
C GLY A 295 -12.38 -17.88 4.17
N LYS A 296 -13.41 -17.90 5.04
CA LYS A 296 -14.28 -16.76 5.28
C LYS A 296 -13.52 -15.54 5.81
N TRP A 297 -12.60 -15.77 6.76
CA TRP A 297 -11.79 -14.70 7.33
C TRP A 297 -10.88 -14.05 6.29
N LEU A 298 -10.19 -14.85 5.47
CA LEU A 298 -9.32 -14.37 4.39
C LEU A 298 -10.12 -13.57 3.36
N ALA A 299 -11.28 -14.06 2.92
CA ALA A 299 -12.15 -13.35 1.98
C ALA A 299 -12.51 -11.94 2.49
N ALA A 300 -12.78 -11.79 3.79
CA ALA A 300 -13.16 -10.52 4.39
C ALA A 300 -11.97 -9.60 4.76
N ASN A 301 -10.77 -10.15 4.99
CA ASN A 301 -9.68 -9.40 5.64
C ASN A 301 -8.38 -9.32 4.83
N ALA A 302 -8.12 -10.21 3.88
CA ALA A 302 -6.83 -10.30 3.18
C ALA A 302 -6.45 -8.98 2.48
N HIS A 303 -7.45 -8.22 2.02
CA HIS A 303 -7.26 -6.91 1.38
C HIS A 303 -6.54 -5.88 2.27
N ARG A 304 -6.70 -5.98 3.59
CA ARG A 304 -6.05 -5.09 4.57
C ARG A 304 -4.53 -5.30 4.61
N TYR A 305 -4.09 -6.46 4.16
CA TYR A 305 -2.68 -6.87 4.09
C TYR A 305 -2.14 -6.86 2.66
N GLY A 306 -2.93 -6.36 1.70
CA GLY A 306 -2.49 -6.21 0.31
C GLY A 306 -2.83 -7.35 -0.61
N PHE A 307 -3.59 -8.34 -0.15
CA PHE A 307 -4.00 -9.48 -0.95
C PHE A 307 -5.44 -9.35 -1.45
N ILE A 308 -5.70 -9.76 -2.70
CA ILE A 308 -7.05 -9.91 -3.24
C ILE A 308 -7.33 -11.40 -3.48
N MET A 309 -8.57 -11.86 -3.23
CA MET A 309 -9.04 -13.16 -3.73
C MET A 309 -9.14 -13.03 -5.26
N ARG A 310 -8.18 -13.62 -5.96
CA ARG A 310 -7.90 -13.25 -7.36
C ARG A 310 -8.98 -13.73 -8.32
N TYR A 311 -9.55 -14.90 -8.03
CA TYR A 311 -10.54 -15.59 -8.85
C TYR A 311 -11.83 -15.81 -8.05
N PRO A 312 -12.67 -14.77 -7.90
CA PRO A 312 -13.91 -14.85 -7.14
C PRO A 312 -15.03 -15.59 -7.90
N LYS A 313 -16.01 -16.10 -7.15
CA LYS A 313 -17.14 -16.88 -7.69
C LYS A 313 -17.92 -16.10 -8.76
N GLY A 314 -18.27 -16.78 -9.85
CA GLY A 314 -19.04 -16.20 -10.96
C GLY A 314 -18.28 -15.19 -11.84
N LYS A 315 -16.94 -15.10 -11.72
CA LYS A 315 -16.11 -14.19 -12.52
C LYS A 315 -15.18 -14.88 -13.53
N GLU A 316 -15.33 -16.18 -13.77
CA GLU A 316 -14.55 -16.94 -14.74
C GLU A 316 -14.66 -16.37 -16.16
N SER A 317 -15.82 -15.81 -16.53
CA SER A 317 -15.99 -15.12 -17.82
C SER A 317 -15.09 -13.88 -17.97
N VAL A 318 -14.64 -13.28 -16.86
CA VAL A 318 -13.79 -12.10 -16.82
C VAL A 318 -12.33 -12.47 -16.57
N THR A 319 -12.04 -13.32 -15.58
CA THR A 319 -10.67 -13.68 -15.19
C THR A 319 -10.07 -14.76 -16.09
N GLY A 320 -10.91 -15.58 -16.72
CA GLY A 320 -10.52 -16.78 -17.42
C GLY A 320 -10.30 -18.00 -16.54
N TYR A 321 -10.30 -17.87 -15.21
CA TYR A 321 -10.04 -18.97 -14.27
C TYR A 321 -11.27 -19.27 -13.42
N MET A 322 -11.44 -20.54 -13.06
CA MET A 322 -12.53 -20.99 -12.18
C MET A 322 -12.46 -20.31 -10.80
N TYR A 323 -13.49 -20.53 -9.97
CA TYR A 323 -13.49 -20.01 -8.60
C TYR A 323 -12.40 -20.68 -7.76
N GLU A 324 -11.50 -19.88 -7.20
CA GLU A 324 -10.39 -20.36 -6.36
C GLU A 324 -10.32 -19.57 -5.05
N PRO A 325 -11.13 -19.94 -4.02
CA PRO A 325 -11.13 -19.24 -2.74
C PRO A 325 -9.81 -19.33 -1.96
N TRP A 326 -8.90 -20.20 -2.38
CA TRP A 326 -7.56 -20.35 -1.80
C TRP A 326 -6.52 -19.43 -2.45
N HIS A 327 -6.78 -18.82 -3.61
CA HIS A 327 -5.78 -18.13 -4.42
C HIS A 327 -5.76 -16.62 -4.17
N PHE A 328 -4.68 -16.14 -3.56
CA PHE A 328 -4.52 -14.75 -3.14
C PHE A 328 -3.35 -14.06 -3.81
N ARG A 329 -3.64 -12.95 -4.49
CA ARG A 329 -2.67 -12.12 -5.22
C ARG A 329 -2.34 -10.85 -4.44
N TYR A 330 -1.06 -10.60 -4.20
CA TYR A 330 -0.57 -9.36 -3.60
C TYR A 330 -0.47 -8.21 -4.61
N VAL A 331 -1.07 -7.07 -4.25
CA VAL A 331 -1.08 -5.82 -5.01
C VAL A 331 -0.80 -4.58 -4.14
N GLY A 332 -0.50 -4.78 -2.85
CA GLY A 332 -0.32 -3.74 -1.83
C GLY A 332 -1.63 -3.33 -1.16
N ALA A 333 -1.55 -3.00 0.14
CA ALA A 333 -2.72 -2.81 1.03
C ALA A 333 -3.73 -1.76 0.55
N GLU A 334 -3.24 -0.60 0.10
CA GLU A 334 -4.12 0.48 -0.38
C GLU A 334 -4.90 0.03 -1.63
N ARG A 335 -4.21 -0.56 -2.60
CA ARG A 335 -4.83 -0.99 -3.86
C ARG A 335 -5.76 -2.18 -3.64
N ALA A 336 -5.34 -3.18 -2.89
CA ALA A 336 -6.16 -4.35 -2.56
C ALA A 336 -7.47 -3.93 -1.88
N THR A 337 -7.41 -2.98 -0.95
CA THR A 337 -8.61 -2.44 -0.29
C THR A 337 -9.54 -1.72 -1.26
N LYS A 338 -9.03 -0.97 -2.23
CA LYS A 338 -9.86 -0.32 -3.26
C LYS A 338 -10.52 -1.34 -4.18
N ILE A 339 -9.78 -2.37 -4.61
CA ILE A 339 -10.29 -3.45 -5.45
C ILE A 339 -11.38 -4.22 -4.69
N TYR A 340 -11.10 -4.65 -3.45
CA TYR A 340 -12.06 -5.34 -2.59
C TYR A 340 -13.37 -4.54 -2.43
N LYS A 341 -13.28 -3.26 -2.05
CA LYS A 341 -14.46 -2.39 -1.88
C LYS A 341 -15.24 -2.14 -3.16
N SER A 342 -14.62 -2.33 -4.33
CA SER A 342 -15.30 -2.17 -5.62
C SER A 342 -16.14 -3.38 -6.02
N GLY A 343 -15.91 -4.55 -5.40
CA GLY A 343 -16.54 -5.82 -5.80
C GLY A 343 -16.10 -6.34 -7.18
N LYS A 344 -15.03 -5.78 -7.75
CA LYS A 344 -14.51 -6.14 -9.08
C LYS A 344 -13.28 -7.03 -8.99
N THR A 345 -13.05 -7.79 -10.06
CA THR A 345 -11.76 -8.45 -10.32
C THR A 345 -10.67 -7.41 -10.62
N LEU A 346 -9.41 -7.83 -10.68
CA LEU A 346 -8.31 -6.97 -11.11
C LEU A 346 -8.55 -6.42 -12.52
N GLU A 347 -9.00 -7.29 -13.44
CA GLU A 347 -9.44 -6.97 -14.80
C GLU A 347 -10.56 -5.93 -14.79
N GLY A 348 -11.64 -6.13 -14.03
CA GLY A 348 -12.78 -5.22 -14.02
C GLY A 348 -12.47 -3.87 -13.36
N TYR A 349 -11.57 -3.87 -12.37
CA TYR A 349 -11.13 -2.65 -11.69
C TYR A 349 -10.30 -1.76 -12.62
N TYR A 350 -9.35 -2.35 -13.34
CA TYR A 350 -8.44 -1.63 -14.23
C TYR A 350 -8.85 -1.62 -15.71
N ARG A 351 -9.93 -2.34 -16.06
CA ARG A 351 -10.52 -2.43 -17.41
C ARG A 351 -9.56 -2.98 -18.47
N PHE A 352 -8.93 -4.12 -18.17
CA PHE A 352 -8.15 -4.90 -19.14
C PHE A 352 -8.75 -6.31 -19.32
N SER A 353 -8.47 -6.96 -20.46
CA SER A 353 -9.00 -8.30 -20.78
C SER A 353 -8.33 -9.42 -19.97
N GLY A 354 -9.09 -10.37 -19.45
CA GLY A 354 -8.58 -11.54 -18.72
C GLY A 354 -8.25 -12.73 -19.59
N LYS A 355 -8.95 -12.86 -20.72
CA LYS A 355 -8.84 -13.91 -21.72
C LYS A 355 -8.95 -13.34 -23.13
#